data_AF-A0A537A4G0-F1
#
_entry.id   AF-A0A537A4G0-F1
#
_cell.length_a   1.000
_cell.length_b   1.000
_cell.length_c   1.000
_cell.angle_alpha   90.00
_cell.angle_beta   90.00
_cell.angle_gamma   90.00
#
_symmetry.space_group_name_H-M   'P 1'
#
loop_
_entity.id
_entity.type
_entity.pdbx_description
1 polymer ?
#
loop_
_entity_poly.entity_id
_entity_poly.type
_entity_poly.pdbx_seq_one_letter_code
_entity_poly.pdbx_strand_id
1 'polypeptide(L)' 'MNKQSYGDYALFAAAIPCTRRGTQQYYGSVNVVPTRRRSRSHPGEVHDFEGALFDTKESAEEYAIDNVISIIIKRGP' A
#
# COMPACT_ATOMS: atom_id res chain seq x y z
N MET A 1 -8.22 -4.62 -6.22
CA MET A 1 -7.04 -5.21 -5.58
C MET A 1 -5.94 -5.30 -6.62
N ASN A 2 -5.10 -4.27 -6.62
CA ASN A 2 -3.93 -4.15 -7.46
C ASN A 2 -2.77 -4.91 -6.81
N LYS A 3 -2.13 -5.83 -7.54
CA LYS A 3 -0.98 -6.62 -7.06
C LYS A 3 0.25 -6.22 -7.85
N GLN A 4 1.31 -5.84 -7.15
CA GLN A 4 2.61 -5.52 -7.74
C GLN A 4 3.73 -6.26 -7.01
N SER A 5 4.92 -6.27 -7.60
CA SER A 5 6.13 -6.81 -6.97
C SER A 5 7.19 -5.72 -6.93
N TYR A 6 7.90 -5.61 -5.81
CA TYR A 6 9.02 -4.69 -5.65
C TYR A 6 10.14 -5.36 -4.86
N GLY A 7 11.30 -5.54 -5.48
CA GLY A 7 12.40 -6.31 -4.90
C GLY A 7 11.95 -7.73 -4.51
N ASP A 8 12.13 -8.07 -3.23
CA ASP A 8 11.73 -9.37 -2.66
C ASP A 8 10.32 -9.35 -2.04
N TYR A 9 9.48 -8.35 -2.34
CA TYR A 9 8.14 -8.20 -1.77
C TYR A 9 7.05 -8.28 -2.83
N ALA A 10 5.94 -8.92 -2.48
CA ALA A 10 4.66 -8.80 -3.17
C ALA A 10 3.81 -7.77 -2.43
N LEU A 11 3.27 -6.80 -3.17
CA LEU A 11 2.46 -5.71 -2.66
C LEU A 11 1.01 -5.94 -3.09
N PHE A 12 0.08 -5.95 -2.16
CA PHE A 12 -1.35 -6.07 -2.41
C PHE A 12 -2.04 -4.79 -1.95
N ALA A 13 -2.42 -3.95 -2.90
CA ALA A 13 -3.12 -2.70 -2.63
C ALA A 13 -4.63 -2.86 -2.69
N ALA A 14 -5.32 -2.16 -1.79
CA ALA A 14 -6.76 -2.03 -1.78
C ALA A 14 -7.16 -0.58 -1.49
N ALA A 15 -8.14 -0.10 -2.24
CA ALA A 15 -8.85 1.13 -1.89
C ALA A 15 -9.93 0.83 -0.84
N ILE A 16 -9.86 1.50 0.30
CA ILE A 16 -10.86 1.40 1.35
C ILE A 16 -11.84 2.57 1.20
N PRO A 17 -13.14 2.30 0.94
CA PRO A 17 -14.13 3.35 0.82
C PRO A 17 -14.37 4.01 2.18
N CYS A 18 -14.49 5.34 2.16
CA CYS A 18 -14.92 6.13 3.29
C CYS A 18 -15.89 7.22 2.82
N THR A 19 -16.73 7.72 3.71
CA THR A 19 -17.63 8.83 3.40
C THR A 19 -17.19 10.06 4.17
N ARG A 20 -16.86 11.13 3.45
CA ARG A 20 -16.48 12.41 4.03
C ARG A 20 -17.41 13.48 3.49
N ARG A 21 -18.16 14.13 4.39
CA ARG A 21 -19.10 15.22 4.06
C ARG A 21 -20.12 14.84 2.97
N GLY A 22 -20.59 13.58 2.96
CA GLY A 22 -21.57 13.10 1.99
C GLY A 22 -20.99 12.67 0.64
N THR A 23 -19.68 12.80 0.44
CA THR A 23 -18.98 12.29 -0.75
C THR A 23 -18.26 10.99 -0.42
N GLN A 24 -18.39 9.98 -1.29
CA GLN A 24 -17.57 8.77 -1.20
C GLN A 24 -16.16 9.09 -1.68
N GLN A 25 -15.18 8.78 -0.83
CA GLN A 25 -13.76 8.88 -1.12
C GLN A 25 -13.08 7.57 -0.74
N TYR A 26 -11.81 7.44 -1.09
CA TYR A 26 -11.01 6.26 -0.84
C TYR A 26 -9.68 6.65 -0.22
N TYR A 27 -9.19 5.84 0.70
CA TYR A 27 -7.78 5.83 1.05
C TYR A 27 -7.17 4.49 0.65
N GLY A 28 -5.87 4.49 0.39
CA GLY A 28 -5.16 3.28 0.00
C GLY A 28 -4.60 2.54 1.20
N SER A 29 -4.62 1.22 1.13
CA SER A 29 -3.94 0.32 2.05
C SER A 29 -3.11 -0.68 1.24
N VAL A 30 -1.93 -1.04 1.74
CA VAL A 30 -1.05 -2.02 1.09
C VAL A 30 -0.60 -3.06 2.11
N ASN A 31 -0.84 -4.33 1.80
CA ASN A 31 -0.21 -5.45 2.47
C ASN A 31 1.08 -5.84 1.75
N VAL A 32 2.19 -5.81 2.48
CA VAL A 32 3.54 -6.13 2.02
C VAL A 32 3.87 -7.56 2.47
N VAL A 33 4.10 -8.44 1.51
CA VAL A 33 4.40 -9.85 1.78
C VAL A 33 5.78 -10.20 1.25
N PRO A 34 6.74 -10.53 2.13
CA PRO A 34 8.05 -11.02 1.70
C PRO A 34 7.92 -12.33 0.92
N THR A 35 8.51 -12.39 -0.26
CA THR A 35 8.45 -13.56 -1.15
C THR A 35 9.59 -14.54 -0.90
N ARG A 36 10.68 -14.09 -0.25
CA ARG A 36 11.84 -14.93 0.08
C ARG A 36 11.92 -15.20 1.58
N ARG A 37 12.18 -16.47 1.95
CA ARG A 37 12.40 -16.91 3.35
C ARG A 37 13.55 -16.19 4.07
N ARG A 38 14.48 -15.56 3.34
CA ARG A 38 15.63 -14.82 3.90
C ARG A 38 15.33 -13.35 4.23
N SER A 39 14.23 -12.76 3.77
CA SER A 39 13.79 -11.41 4.15
C SER A 39 13.24 -11.34 5.58
N ARG A 40 13.84 -12.07 6.53
CA ARG A 40 13.51 -12.01 7.95
C ARG A 40 13.82 -10.65 8.59
N SER A 41 14.59 -9.80 7.91
CA SER A 41 14.81 -8.41 8.32
C SER A 41 13.53 -7.57 8.23
N HIS A 42 12.57 -7.98 7.40
CA HIS A 42 11.34 -7.23 7.16
C HIS A 42 10.14 -8.20 7.15
N PRO A 43 9.43 -8.36 8.28
CA PRO A 43 8.21 -9.15 8.33
C PRO A 43 7.13 -8.56 7.41
N GLY A 44 6.10 -9.34 7.12
CA GLY A 44 4.94 -8.79 6.43
C GLY A 44 4.30 -7.66 7.23
N GLU A 45 3.97 -6.57 6.55
CA GLU A 45 3.45 -5.33 7.15
C GLU A 45 2.24 -4.84 6.35
N VAL A 46 1.29 -4.20 7.03
CA VAL A 46 0.18 -3.49 6.40
C VAL A 46 0.41 -2.00 6.62
N HIS A 47 0.28 -1.22 5.54
CA HIS A 47 0.39 0.24 5.56
C HIS A 47 -0.92 0.87 5.13
N ASP A 48 -1.55 1.62 6.03
CA ASP A 48 -2.78 2.36 5.79
C ASP A 48 -2.48 3.85 5.62
N PHE A 49 -3.02 4.46 4.57
CA PHE A 49 -2.80 5.87 4.22
C PHE A 49 -4.06 6.72 4.39
N GLU A 50 -4.75 6.58 5.53
CA GLU A 50 -6.02 7.26 5.85
C GLU A 50 -5.96 8.80 5.73
N GLY A 51 -4.77 9.39 5.84
CA GLY A 51 -4.54 10.82 5.70
C GLY A 51 -4.64 11.36 4.27
N ALA A 52 -4.60 10.49 3.26
CA ALA A 52 -4.69 10.86 1.84
C ALA A 52 -5.98 10.27 1.23
N LEU A 53 -6.90 11.14 0.85
CA LEU A 53 -8.20 10.78 0.29
C LEU A 53 -8.27 11.08 -1.20
N PHE A 54 -8.88 10.16 -1.94
CA PHE A 54 -8.98 10.18 -3.40
C PHE A 54 -10.42 9.93 -3.82
N ASP A 55 -10.81 10.49 -4.97
CA ASP A 55 -12.16 10.31 -5.51
C ASP A 55 -12.33 8.98 -6.27
N THR A 56 -11.22 8.31 -6.59
CA THR A 56 -11.21 7.01 -7.28
C THR A 56 -10.47 5.95 -6.46
N LYS A 57 -10.80 4.68 -6.70
CA LYS A 57 -10.12 3.55 -6.06
C LYS A 57 -8.71 3.40 -6.59
N GLU A 58 -8.55 3.57 -7.89
CA GLU A 58 -7.29 3.41 -8.62
C GLU A 58 -6.25 4.39 -8.10
N SER A 59 -6.59 5.67 -7.94
CA SER A 59 -5.66 6.68 -7.41
C SER A 59 -5.26 6.42 -5.96
N ALA A 60 -6.18 5.90 -5.13
CA ALA A 60 -5.86 5.50 -3.76
C ALA A 60 -4.90 4.30 -3.71
N GLU A 61 -5.14 3.27 -4.54
CA GLU A 61 -4.28 2.09 -4.65
C GLU A 61 -2.88 2.47 -5.17
N GLU A 62 -2.79 3.28 -6.23
CA GLU A 62 -1.52 3.76 -6.80
C GLU A 62 -0.72 4.58 -5.80
N TYR A 63 -1.35 5.56 -5.15
CA TYR A 63 -0.70 6.37 -4.12
C TYR A 63 -0.11 5.52 -3.00
N ALA A 64 -0.86 4.51 -2.52
CA ALA A 64 -0.39 3.65 -1.43
C ALA A 64 0.79 2.78 -1.86
N ILE A 65 0.78 2.24 -3.09
CA ILE A 65 1.90 1.47 -3.64
C ILE A 65 3.16 2.32 -3.71
N ASP A 66 3.09 3.53 -4.27
CA ASP A 66 4.23 4.42 -4.43
C ASP A 66 4.86 4.81 -3.08
N ASN A 67 4.01 5.04 -2.07
CA ASN A 67 4.46 5.35 -0.72
C ASN A 67 5.11 4.15 -0.03
N VAL A 68 4.55 2.93 -0.19
CA VAL A 68 5.18 1.72 0.36
C VAL A 68 6.51 1.43 -0.30
N ILE A 69 6.62 1.55 -1.63
CA ILE A 69 7.90 1.42 -2.34
C ILE A 69 8.93 2.41 -1.76
N SER A 70 8.52 3.66 -1.54
CA SER A 70 9.37 4.68 -0.92
C SER A 70 9.81 4.31 0.51
N ILE A 71 8.95 3.67 1.31
CA ILE A 71 9.29 3.16 2.65
C ILE A 71 10.32 2.02 2.55
N ILE A 72 10.09 1.06 1.66
CA ILE A 72 11.01 -0.08 1.44
C ILE A 72 12.40 0.44 1.04
N ILE A 73 12.48 1.40 0.10
CA ILE A 73 13.75 2.00 -0.32
C ILE A 73 14.47 2.66 0.87
N LYS A 74 13.76 3.45 1.68
CA LYS A 74 14.35 4.18 2.81
C LYS A 74 14.88 3.28 3.92
N ARG A 75 14.29 2.10 4.10
CA ARG A 75 14.72 1.14 5.13
C ARG A 75 15.98 0.36 4.73
N GLY A 76 16.32 0.34 3.44
CA GLY A 76 17.43 -0.45 2.91
C GLY A 76 17.12 -1.96 2.85
N PRO A 77 17.85 -2.73 2.02
CA PRO A 77 17.71 -4.19 1.95
C PRO A 77 18.13 -4.89 3.25
#